data_AF-A0A3B9ZVE5-F1
#
_entry.id   AF-A0A3B9ZVE5-F1
#
_cell.length_a   1.000
_cell.length_b   1.000
_cell.length_c   1.000
_cell.angle_alpha   90.00
_cell.angle_beta   90.00
_cell.angle_gamma   90.00
#
_symmetry.space_group_name_H-M   'P 1'
#
loop_
_entity.id
_entity.type
_entity.pdbx_description
1 polymer ?
#
loop_
_entity_poly.entity_id
_entity_poly.type
_entity_poly.pdbx_seq_one_letter_code
_entity_poly.pdbx_strand_id
1 'polypeptide(L)'
;MDASEQYRDLTEKMKQNLPLTALPIRELVQICRENGNPITLKTELTIIGVYNSGDISGIICTVQNINEKAIVCALTHLIFSPKCILYREICDYQRKREKRIKKLNQTGLI
;
A
#
# COMPACT_ATOMS: atom_id res chain seq x y z
N MET A 1 1.38 22.01 -4.46
CA MET A 1 1.44 20.66 -5.04
C MET A 1 0.17 19.95 -4.62
N ASP A 2 -0.68 19.60 -5.59
CA ASP A 2 -1.96 18.93 -5.34
C ASP A 2 -1.73 17.50 -4.84
N ALA A 3 -2.65 16.94 -4.06
CA ALA A 3 -2.58 15.56 -3.57
C ALA A 3 -2.50 14.56 -4.73
N SER A 4 -3.20 14.86 -5.84
CA SER A 4 -3.17 14.07 -7.08
C SER A 4 -1.76 13.99 -7.69
N GLU A 5 -1.04 15.12 -7.70
CA GLU A 5 0.31 15.22 -8.25
C GLU A 5 1.32 14.46 -7.38
N GLN A 6 1.23 14.58 -6.05
CA GLN A 6 2.08 13.83 -5.12
C GLN A 6 1.88 12.31 -5.24
N TYR A 7 0.65 11.85 -5.48
CA TYR A 7 0.36 10.43 -5.63
C TYR A 7 0.94 9.88 -6.93
N ARG A 8 0.86 10.66 -8.01
CA ARG A 8 1.45 10.31 -9.30
C ARG A 8 2.97 10.17 -9.20
N ASP A 9 3.63 11.15 -8.61
CA ASP A 9 5.10 11.15 -8.52
C ASP A 9 5.62 9.98 -7.67
N LEU A 10 4.99 9.70 -6.53
CA LEU A 10 5.34 8.53 -5.73
C LEU A 10 5.06 7.22 -6.47
N THR A 11 3.94 7.15 -7.21
CA THR A 11 3.61 5.96 -8.02
C THR A 11 4.70 5.66 -9.04
N GLU A 12 5.16 6.67 -9.79
CA GLU A 12 6.20 6.50 -10.80
C GLU A 12 7.55 6.12 -10.16
N LYS A 13 7.93 6.76 -9.05
CA LYS A 13 9.13 6.36 -8.30
C LYS A 13 9.07 4.92 -7.83
N MET A 14 7.92 4.48 -7.31
CA MET A 14 7.75 3.10 -6.89
C MET A 14 7.89 2.14 -8.07
N LYS A 15 7.25 2.43 -9.21
CA LYS A 15 7.40 1.62 -10.45
C LYS A 15 8.85 1.48 -10.90
N GLN A 16 9.63 2.56 -10.82
CA GLN A 16 11.06 2.55 -11.20
C GLN A 16 11.94 1.73 -10.26
N ASN A 17 11.47 1.45 -9.04
CA ASN A 17 12.21 0.71 -8.01
C ASN A 17 11.63 -0.68 -7.74
N LEU A 18 10.74 -1.19 -8.61
CA LEU A 18 10.24 -2.56 -8.48
C LEU A 18 11.34 -3.59 -8.80
N PRO A 19 11.35 -4.74 -8.11
CA PRO A 19 10.43 -5.13 -7.03
C PRO A 19 10.78 -4.48 -5.68
N LEU A 20 9.75 -4.26 -4.84
CA LEU A 20 9.91 -3.74 -3.47
C LEU A 20 9.41 -4.76 -2.44
N THR A 21 10.07 -4.83 -1.28
CA THR A 21 9.66 -5.71 -0.18
C THR A 21 8.86 -4.94 0.88
N ALA A 22 7.75 -5.53 1.32
CA ALA A 22 6.90 -5.02 2.40
C ALA A 22 6.36 -6.14 3.29
N LEU A 23 5.80 -5.76 4.44
CA LEU A 23 5.06 -6.63 5.36
C LEU A 23 3.59 -6.19 5.43
N PRO A 24 2.62 -7.10 5.62
CA PRO A 24 1.21 -6.74 5.74
C PRO A 24 0.88 -6.15 7.12
N ILE A 25 -0.13 -5.28 7.19
CA ILE A 25 -0.79 -4.91 8.45
C ILE A 25 -1.84 -5.96 8.85
N ARG A 26 -2.38 -5.84 10.07
CA ARG A 26 -3.35 -6.80 10.64
C ARG A 26 -4.61 -6.92 9.79
N GLU A 27 -5.10 -5.80 9.28
CA GLU A 27 -6.29 -5.70 8.44
C GLU A 27 -6.11 -6.52 7.16
N LEU A 28 -4.94 -6.43 6.51
CA LEU A 28 -4.65 -7.22 5.32
C LEU A 28 -4.54 -8.70 5.63
N VAL A 29 -3.90 -9.07 6.75
CA VAL A 29 -3.85 -10.47 7.22
C VAL A 29 -5.25 -11.05 7.41
N GLN A 30 -6.16 -10.29 8.01
CA GLN A 30 -7.54 -10.70 8.23
C GLN A 30 -8.28 -10.93 6.90
N ILE A 31 -8.23 -9.95 5.99
CA ILE A 31 -8.86 -10.03 4.67
C ILE A 31 -8.31 -11.22 3.87
N CYS A 32 -7.00 -11.43 3.91
CA CYS A 32 -6.37 -12.55 3.21
C CYS A 32 -6.78 -13.91 3.80
N ARG A 33 -6.91 -14.01 5.13
CA ARG A 33 -7.39 -15.23 5.80
C ARG A 33 -8.85 -15.55 5.42
N GLU A 34 -9.72 -14.54 5.42
CA GLU A 34 -11.13 -14.68 5.05
C GLU A 34 -11.30 -15.12 3.58
N ASN A 35 -10.41 -14.66 2.70
CA ASN A 35 -10.38 -15.02 1.28
C ASN A 35 -9.62 -16.34 0.97
N GLY A 36 -9.35 -17.17 1.98
CA GLY A 36 -8.69 -18.48 1.83
C GLY A 36 -7.20 -18.43 1.51
N ASN A 37 -6.53 -17.29 1.73
CA ASN A 37 -5.12 -17.05 1.42
C ASN A 37 -4.35 -16.59 2.65
N PRO A 38 -4.23 -17.44 3.68
CA PRO A 38 -3.67 -17.01 4.95
C PRO A 38 -2.21 -16.54 4.78
N ILE A 39 -1.96 -15.29 5.18
CA ILE A 39 -0.62 -14.72 5.38
C ILE A 39 -0.46 -14.35 6.84
N THR A 40 0.76 -14.04 7.27
CA THR A 40 1.07 -13.59 8.63
C THR A 40 1.68 -12.19 8.61
N LEU A 41 1.74 -11.52 9.75
CA LEU A 41 2.43 -10.23 9.90
C LEU A 41 3.94 -10.30 9.59
N LYS A 42 4.51 -11.51 9.53
CA LYS A 42 5.92 -11.75 9.19
C LYS A 42 6.10 -12.23 7.75
N THR A 43 5.02 -12.40 7.01
CA THR A 43 5.09 -12.82 5.61
C THR A 43 5.61 -11.66 4.79
N GLU A 44 6.80 -11.81 4.22
CA GLU A 44 7.33 -10.86 3.25
C GLU A 44 6.51 -10.90 1.97
N LEU A 45 6.12 -9.72 1.51
CA LEU A 45 5.35 -9.50 0.29
C LEU A 45 6.22 -8.75 -0.70
N THR A 46 6.33 -9.31 -1.90
CA THR A 46 7.04 -8.69 -3.02
C THR A 46 6.05 -7.89 -3.85
N ILE A 47 6.21 -6.57 -3.87
CA ILE A 47 5.45 -5.69 -4.74
C ILE A 47 5.99 -5.82 -6.15
N ILE A 48 5.12 -6.21 -7.08
CA ILE A 48 5.43 -6.44 -8.49
C ILE A 48 4.70 -5.47 -9.43
N GLY A 49 3.74 -4.69 -8.89
CA GLY A 49 2.99 -3.71 -9.66
C GLY A 49 2.44 -2.62 -8.77
N VAL A 50 2.36 -1.40 -9.31
CA VAL A 50 1.86 -0.22 -8.59
C VAL A 50 1.00 0.61 -9.54
N TYR A 51 -0.17 1.01 -9.06
CA TYR A 51 -1.15 1.79 -9.82
C TYR A 51 -1.74 2.90 -8.95
N ASN A 52 -1.96 4.09 -9.53
CA ASN A 52 -2.65 5.18 -8.86
C ASN A 52 -4.14 5.11 -9.22
N SER A 53 -5.00 4.72 -8.27
CA SER A 53 -6.46 4.68 -8.44
C SER A 53 -7.16 5.99 -8.05
N GLY A 54 -6.40 7.05 -7.80
CA GLY A 54 -6.92 8.36 -7.43
C GLY A 54 -7.44 8.41 -6.00
N ASP A 55 -8.47 9.22 -5.76
CA ASP A 55 -8.85 9.61 -4.40
C ASP A 55 -9.66 8.56 -3.63
N ILE A 56 -10.22 7.56 -4.30
CA ILE A 56 -11.03 6.51 -3.66
C ILE A 56 -10.13 5.52 -2.91
N SER A 57 -9.17 4.91 -3.60
CA SER A 57 -8.30 3.88 -3.01
C SER A 57 -6.81 4.25 -2.97
N GLY A 58 -6.41 5.39 -3.53
CA GLY A 58 -5.04 5.90 -3.47
C GLY A 58 -4.09 5.11 -4.36
N ILE A 59 -2.88 4.88 -3.87
CA ILE A 59 -1.90 4.01 -4.53
C ILE A 59 -2.23 2.56 -4.19
N ILE A 60 -2.46 1.75 -5.22
CA ILE A 60 -2.70 0.31 -5.17
C ILE A 60 -1.43 -0.44 -5.56
N CYS A 61 -1.15 -1.52 -4.84
CA CYS A 61 -0.01 -2.40 -5.04
C CYS A 61 -0.50 -3.82 -5.37
N THR A 62 0.08 -4.41 -6.41
CA THR A 62 0.01 -5.86 -6.65
C THR A 62 1.20 -6.50 -5.97
N VAL A 63 0.92 -7.38 -5.02
CA VAL A 63 1.93 -8.06 -4.20
C VAL A 63 1.82 -9.56 -4.34
N GLN A 64 2.95 -10.24 -4.29
CA GLN A 64 3.04 -11.70 -4.27
C GLN A 64 3.70 -12.16 -2.98
N ASN A 65 3.28 -13.31 -2.48
CA ASN A 65 4.02 -14.04 -1.46
C ASN A 65 4.79 -15.20 -2.11
N ILE A 66 5.50 -15.99 -1.31
CA ILE A 66 6.27 -17.17 -1.74
C ILE A 66 5.47 -18.23 -2.52
N ASN A 67 4.14 -18.22 -2.43
CA ASN A 67 3.26 -19.12 -3.17
C ASN A 67 2.77 -18.49 -4.50
N GLU A 68 3.41 -17.41 -4.95
CA GLU A 68 3.13 -16.64 -6.19
C GLU A 68 1.70 -16.10 -6.34
N LYS A 69 0.87 -16.21 -5.30
CA LYS A 69 -0.49 -15.71 -5.34
C LYS A 69 -0.49 -14.18 -5.29
N ALA A 70 -0.95 -13.57 -6.37
CA ALA A 70 -1.09 -12.12 -6.46
C ALA A 70 -2.27 -11.63 -5.59
N ILE A 71 -1.98 -10.65 -4.74
CA ILE A 71 -2.93 -9.93 -3.89
C ILE A 71 -2.87 -8.46 -4.32
N VAL A 72 -4.04 -7.84 -4.48
CA VAL A 72 -4.14 -6.40 -4.74
C VAL A 72 -4.55 -5.71 -3.46
N CYS A 73 -3.77 -4.73 -3.00
CA CYS A 73 -4.05 -4.00 -1.77
C CYS A 73 -3.62 -2.53 -1.88
N ALA A 74 -4.22 -1.66 -1.07
CA ALA A 74 -3.77 -0.28 -0.98
C ALA A 74 -2.40 -0.20 -0.30
N LEU A 75 -1.57 0.77 -0.69
CA LEU A 75 -0.25 1.02 -0.12
C LEU A 75 -0.30 1.26 1.41
N THR A 76 -1.43 1.74 1.94
CA THR A 76 -1.67 1.92 3.37
C THR A 76 -1.79 0.60 4.14
N HIS A 77 -1.94 -0.54 3.47
CA HIS A 77 -1.98 -1.86 4.09
C HIS A 77 -0.60 -2.54 4.21
N LEU A 78 0.46 -1.83 3.84
CA LEU A 78 1.83 -2.34 3.77
C LEU A 78 2.75 -1.58 4.72
N ILE A 79 3.67 -2.29 5.34
CA ILE A 79 4.73 -1.76 6.21
C ILE A 79 6.06 -1.95 5.48
N PHE A 80 6.84 -0.87 5.40
CA PHE A 80 8.15 -0.90 4.74
C PHE A 80 9.27 -0.87 5.77
N SER A 81 10.36 -1.57 5.47
CA SER A 81 11.59 -1.47 6.25
C SER A 81 12.21 -0.08 6.08
N PRO A 82 12.83 0.50 7.11
CA PRO A 82 13.64 1.72 6.99
C PRO A 82 14.78 1.62 5.96
N LYS A 83 15.15 0.39 5.55
CA LYS A 83 16.13 0.13 4.49
C LYS A 83 15.58 0.30 3.07
N CYS A 84 14.26 0.45 2.91
CA CYS A 84 13.64 0.70 1.61
C CYS A 84 14.06 2.07 1.08
N ILE A 85 14.48 2.14 -0.18
CA ILE A 85 14.95 3.37 -0.82
C ILE A 85 13.90 4.50 -0.82
N LEU A 86 12.61 4.13 -0.87
CA LEU A 86 11.48 5.06 -0.85
C LEU A 86 10.82 5.19 0.54
N TYR A 87 11.45 4.68 1.60
CA TYR A 87 10.83 4.58 2.93
C TYR A 87 10.19 5.88 3.41
N ARG A 88 10.92 7.00 3.33
CA ARG A 88 10.42 8.31 3.79
C ARG A 88 9.20 8.76 3.00
N GLU A 89 9.26 8.68 1.68
CA GLU A 89 8.19 9.13 0.79
C GLU A 89 6.93 8.28 0.98
N ILE A 90 7.09 6.96 1.11
CA ILE A 90 6.00 6.02 1.38
C ILE A 90 5.36 6.34 2.74
N CYS A 91 6.14 6.50 3.80
CA CYS A 91 5.62 6.82 5.13
C CYS A 91 4.87 8.16 5.15
N ASP A 92 5.39 9.18 4.46
CA ASP A 92 4.72 10.48 4.36
C ASP A 92 3.39 10.39 3.62
N TYR A 93 3.34 9.62 2.52
CA TYR A 93 2.11 9.32 1.82
C TYR A 93 1.09 8.60 2.73
N GLN A 94 1.51 7.52 3.40
CA GLN A 94 0.63 6.73 4.28
C GLN A 94 0.02 7.60 5.39
N ARG A 95 0.84 8.41 6.07
CA ARG A 95 0.38 9.34 7.11
C ARG A 95 -0.61 10.37 6.60
N LYS A 96 -0.34 10.98 5.44
CA LYS A 96 -1.25 11.97 4.82
C LYS A 96 -2.59 11.30 4.45
N ARG A 97 -2.52 10.10 3.88
CA ARG A 97 -3.69 9.36 3.43
C ARG A 97 -4.57 8.91 4.61
N GLU A 98 -3.98 8.37 5.66
CA GLU A 98 -4.69 8.01 6.90
C GLU A 98 -5.41 9.20 7.53
N LYS A 99 -4.78 10.38 7.57
CA LYS A 99 -5.43 11.61 8.04
C LYS A 99 -6.62 11.99 7.16
N ARG A 100 -6.50 11.83 5.84
CA ARG A 100 -7.58 12.15 4.89
C ARG A 100 -8.76 11.17 5.02
N ILE A 101 -8.51 9.87 5.12
CA ILE A 101 -9.54 8.85 5.40
C ILE A 101 -10.21 9.15 6.75
N LYS A 102 -9.38 9.45 7.77
CA LYS A 102 -9.72 10.10 9.06
C LYS A 102 -10.89 11.08 8.92
N LYS A 103 -10.60 12.14 8.15
CA LYS A 103 -11.48 13.27 7.92
C LYS A 103 -12.73 12.89 7.13
N LEU A 104 -12.58 12.09 6.08
CA LEU A 104 -13.68 11.71 5.20
C LEU A 104 -14.74 10.86 5.91
N ASN A 105 -14.31 9.89 6.73
CA ASN A 105 -15.20 9.07 7.57
C ASN A 105 -15.96 9.93 8.59
N GLN A 106 -15.32 10.98 9.14
CA GLN A 106 -15.98 11.91 10.06
C GLN A 106 -17.04 12.79 9.36
N THR A 107 -16.85 13.07 8.07
CA THR A 107 -17.80 13.85 7.26
C THR A 107 -18.90 13.01 6.58
N GLY A 108 -18.90 11.68 6.76
CA GLY A 108 -19.87 10.78 6.14
C GLY A 108 -19.79 10.70 4.61
N LEU A 109 -18.63 11.05 4.04
CA LEU A 109 -18.40 11.04 2.58
C LEU A 109 -17.91 9.69 2.05
N ILE A 110 -17.69 8.73 2.96
CA ILE A 110 -17.38 7.31 2.75
C ILE A 110 -17.75 6.53 4.01
#